data_AF-A0A2I0NZR9-F1
#
_entry.id   AF-A0A2I0NZR9-F1
#
_cell.length_a   1.000
_cell.length_b   1.000
_cell.length_c   1.000
_cell.angle_alpha   90.00
_cell.angle_beta   90.00
_cell.angle_gamma   90.00
#
_symmetry.space_group_name_H-M   'P 1'
#
loop_
_entity.id
_entity.type
_entity.pdbx_description
1 polymer ?
#
loop_
_entity_poly.entity_id
_entity_poly.type
_entity_poly.pdbx_seq_one_letter_code
_entity_poly.pdbx_strand_id
1 'polypeptide(L)'
;LPCIFSGSLVVQGQGVARVLSTGINTEIGKIGKALRSIESEKTVLQKETGKIVKTVFIIAAILCTIIVTVYGLTRGDWLQGILSGITLAMAMLPEEFPVVLTIFLAMGAWRISKKEVLTRRIAAVETLGSATVLCVDKTGTLTQNRMSIKKLHCKGMFLDVQENINMPLPEEFHELVEYGILASKKDPFDPMEKALFQLSEGDFPHADMRQ
;
A
#
# COMPACT_ATOMS: atom_id res chain seq x y z
N LEU A 1 25.58 10.36 19.02
CA LEU A 1 25.55 11.83 18.81
C LEU A 1 24.13 12.21 18.42
N PRO A 2 23.55 13.30 18.95
CA PRO A 2 22.20 13.70 18.57
C PRO A 2 22.24 14.22 17.14
N CYS A 3 21.74 13.42 16.19
CA CYS A 3 21.60 13.80 14.79
C CYS A 3 20.22 14.42 14.56
N ILE A 4 20.15 15.46 13.74
CA ILE A 4 18.89 16.03 13.24
C ILE A 4 18.76 15.62 11.77
N PHE A 5 17.62 15.04 11.41
CA PHE A 5 17.38 14.54 10.07
C PHE A 5 16.51 15.50 9.26
N SER A 6 16.82 15.62 7.97
CA SER A 6 15.99 16.39 7.02
C SER A 6 14.59 15.77 6.93
N GLY A 7 13.55 16.61 7.03
CA GLY A 7 12.14 16.18 7.03
C GLY A 7 11.54 15.97 8.43
N SER A 8 12.33 16.06 9.51
CA SER A 8 11.83 16.07 10.87
C SER A 8 11.29 17.46 11.28
N LEU A 9 10.23 17.48 12.09
CA LEU A 9 9.67 18.70 12.69
C LEU A 9 10.27 18.92 14.09
N VAL A 10 10.70 20.15 14.39
CA VAL A 10 11.06 20.53 15.76
C VAL A 10 9.78 20.86 16.52
N VAL A 11 9.46 20.06 17.53
CA VAL A 11 8.20 20.19 18.29
C VAL A 11 8.30 21.26 19.39
N GLN A 12 9.46 21.40 20.02
CA GLN A 12 9.68 22.38 21.10
C GLN A 12 11.16 22.77 21.22
N GLY A 13 11.41 24.00 21.67
CA GLY A 13 12.75 24.52 21.96
C GLY A 13 13.41 25.24 20.79
N GLN A 14 14.65 25.67 21.00
CA GLN A 14 15.48 26.32 19.99
C GLN A 14 16.91 25.77 20.09
N GLY A 15 17.62 25.71 18.96
CA GLY A 15 18.98 25.21 18.93
C GLY A 15 19.68 25.55 17.62
N VAL A 16 21.01 25.50 17.64
CA VAL A 16 21.85 25.71 16.46
C VAL A 16 22.56 24.39 16.15
N ALA A 17 22.57 23.99 14.88
CA ALA A 17 23.19 22.76 14.42
C ALA A 17 24.04 23.00 13.17
N ARG A 18 25.10 22.19 13.00
CA ARG A 18 25.92 22.20 11.79
C ARG A 18 25.28 21.34 10.72
N VAL A 19 25.12 21.88 9.52
CA VAL A 19 24.64 21.12 8.35
C VAL A 19 25.73 20.15 7.91
N LEU A 20 25.43 18.85 7.91
CA LEU A 20 26.35 17.80 7.44
C LEU A 20 26.11 17.41 5.97
N SER A 21 24.85 17.40 5.54
CA SER A 21 24.44 17.00 4.18
C SER A 21 23.24 17.82 3.72
N THR A 22 23.11 18.03 2.40
CA THR A 22 21.98 18.70 1.76
C THR A 22 21.45 17.89 0.56
N GLY A 23 20.20 18.12 0.17
CA GLY A 23 19.58 17.50 -0.99
C GLY A 23 19.58 15.96 -0.94
N ILE A 24 19.97 15.32 -2.04
CA ILE A 24 19.98 13.86 -2.22
C ILE A 24 20.94 13.14 -1.25
N ASN A 25 21.94 13.86 -0.72
CA ASN A 25 22.92 13.29 0.19
C ASN A 25 22.41 13.18 1.64
N THR A 26 21.22 13.71 1.94
CA THR A 26 20.53 13.51 3.23
C THR A 26 19.94 12.10 3.33
N GLU A 27 19.63 11.62 4.55
CA GLU A 27 19.02 10.29 4.74
C GLU A 27 17.65 10.17 4.04
N ILE A 28 16.79 11.19 4.13
CA ILE A 28 15.51 11.22 3.39
C ILE A 28 15.73 11.25 1.88
N GLY A 29 16.78 11.92 1.40
CA GLY A 29 17.18 11.94 -0.01
C GLY A 29 17.62 10.57 -0.51
N LYS A 30 18.38 9.83 0.29
CA LYS A 30 18.80 8.45 0.00
C LYS A 30 17.60 7.50 -0.07
N ILE A 31 16.64 7.62 0.85
CA ILE A 31 15.38 6.85 0.81
C ILE A 31 14.60 7.17 -0.47
N GLY A 32 14.44 8.45 -0.81
CA GLY A 32 13.75 8.87 -2.04
C GLY A 32 14.42 8.34 -3.31
N LYS A 33 15.75 8.30 -3.36
CA LYS A 33 16.50 7.70 -4.47
C LYS A 33 16.24 6.19 -4.57
N ALA A 34 16.28 5.48 -3.45
CA ALA A 34 16.00 4.04 -3.41
C ALA A 34 14.58 3.70 -3.87
N LEU A 35 13.58 4.52 -3.49
CA LEU A 35 12.19 4.33 -3.94
C LEU A 35 12.02 4.54 -5.45
N ARG A 36 12.78 5.46 -6.06
CA ARG A 36 12.73 5.70 -7.51
C ARG A 36 13.38 4.60 -8.33
N SER A 37 14.38 3.89 -7.79
CA SER A 37 15.03 2.79 -8.48
C SER A 37 14.18 1.51 -8.55
N ILE A 38 13.05 1.45 -7.85
CA ILE A 38 12.16 0.28 -7.88
C ILE A 38 11.28 0.37 -9.13
N GLU A 39 11.65 -0.38 -10.16
CA GLU A 39 10.83 -0.55 -11.36
C GLU A 39 9.61 -1.43 -11.08
N SER A 40 8.51 -1.14 -11.77
CA SER A 40 7.30 -1.96 -11.67
C SER A 40 7.47 -3.23 -12.50
N GLU A 41 7.51 -4.38 -11.84
CA GLU A 41 7.57 -5.65 -12.53
C GLU A 41 6.20 -6.03 -13.14
N LYS A 42 6.23 -6.76 -14.27
CA LYS A 42 5.02 -7.35 -14.86
C LYS A 42 4.44 -8.41 -13.91
N THR A 43 3.12 -8.53 -13.91
CA THR A 43 2.41 -9.53 -13.10
C THR A 43 2.63 -10.95 -13.62
N VAL A 44 2.25 -11.96 -12.84
CA VAL A 44 2.44 -13.36 -13.20
C VAL A 44 1.59 -13.73 -14.41
N LEU A 45 0.31 -13.37 -14.45
CA LEU A 45 -0.57 -13.58 -15.59
C LEU A 45 -0.06 -12.85 -16.83
N GLN A 46 0.41 -11.60 -16.70
CA GLN A 46 1.00 -10.88 -17.84
C GLN A 46 2.25 -11.59 -18.38
N LYS A 47 3.09 -12.15 -17.50
CA LYS A 47 4.27 -12.92 -17.89
C LYS A 47 3.87 -14.22 -18.58
N GLU A 48 2.92 -14.98 -18.04
CA GLU A 48 2.46 -16.26 -18.60
C GLU A 48 1.70 -16.07 -19.92
N THR A 49 0.78 -15.11 -20.02
CA THR A 49 0.13 -14.75 -21.29
C THR A 49 1.17 -14.31 -22.32
N GLY A 50 2.16 -13.51 -21.92
CA GLY A 50 3.27 -13.12 -22.80
C GLY A 50 4.08 -14.31 -23.32
N LYS A 51 4.32 -15.34 -22.50
CA LYS A 51 4.97 -16.58 -22.93
C LYS A 51 4.12 -17.33 -23.96
N ILE A 52 2.81 -17.46 -23.71
CA ILE A 52 1.88 -18.13 -24.64
C ILE A 52 1.86 -17.41 -25.99
N VAL A 53 1.68 -16.08 -25.99
CA VAL A 53 1.67 -15.25 -27.21
C VAL A 53 3.00 -15.42 -27.96
N LYS A 54 4.14 -15.40 -27.26
CA LYS A 54 5.46 -15.59 -27.86
C LYS A 54 5.62 -16.98 -28.47
N THR A 55 5.14 -18.03 -27.81
CA THR A 55 5.20 -19.41 -28.33
C THR A 55 4.36 -19.55 -29.59
N VAL A 56 3.13 -19.03 -29.60
CA VAL A 56 2.25 -19.05 -30.78
C VAL A 56 2.87 -18.26 -31.93
N PHE A 57 3.46 -17.09 -31.64
CA PHE A 57 4.18 -16.30 -32.64
C PHE A 57 5.34 -17.07 -33.28
N ILE A 58 6.15 -17.78 -32.48
CA ILE A 58 7.27 -18.59 -33.00
C ILE A 58 6.73 -19.72 -33.91
N ILE A 59 5.66 -20.40 -33.50
CA ILE A 59 5.03 -21.45 -34.31
C ILE A 59 4.51 -20.88 -35.64
N ALA A 60 3.80 -19.75 -35.58
CA ALA A 60 3.27 -19.08 -36.77
C ALA A 60 4.40 -18.62 -37.73
N ALA A 61 5.50 -18.09 -37.20
CA ALA A 61 6.65 -17.68 -37.99
C ALA A 61 7.33 -18.87 -38.68
N ILE A 62 7.47 -20.00 -37.99
CA ILE A 62 8.02 -21.24 -38.56
C ILE A 62 7.12 -21.73 -39.70
N LEU A 63 5.80 -21.84 -39.47
CA LEU A 63 4.85 -22.29 -40.48
C LEU A 63 4.79 -21.36 -41.69
N CYS A 64 4.80 -20.04 -41.46
CA CYS A 64 4.88 -19.05 -42.52
C CYS A 64 6.13 -19.25 -43.39
N THR A 65 7.31 -19.41 -42.77
CA THR A 65 8.57 -19.64 -43.48
C THR A 65 8.53 -20.94 -44.30
N ILE A 66 7.94 -22.00 -43.76
CA ILE A 66 7.76 -23.28 -44.46
C ILE A 66 6.87 -23.08 -45.70
N ILE A 67 5.73 -22.41 -45.57
CA ILE A 67 4.79 -22.16 -46.68
C ILE A 67 5.46 -21.35 -47.79
N VAL A 68 6.15 -20.27 -47.43
CA VAL A 68 6.88 -19.42 -48.39
C VAL A 68 7.90 -20.26 -49.16
N THR A 69 8.66 -21.09 -48.46
CA THR A 69 9.69 -21.94 -49.06
C THR A 69 9.09 -23.00 -49.98
N VAL A 70 8.00 -23.66 -49.56
CA VAL A 70 7.32 -24.68 -50.37
C VAL A 70 6.71 -24.07 -51.64
N TYR A 71 6.03 -22.93 -51.54
CA TYR A 71 5.46 -22.23 -52.70
C TYR A 71 6.56 -21.73 -53.65
N GLY A 72 7.62 -21.13 -53.10
CA GLY A 72 8.75 -20.62 -53.87
C GLY A 72 9.49 -21.71 -54.63
N LEU A 73 9.77 -22.86 -53.99
CA LEU A 73 10.50 -23.97 -54.62
C LEU A 73 9.64 -24.81 -55.57
N THR A 74 8.36 -25.05 -55.23
CA THR A 74 7.51 -25.98 -56.00
C THR A 74 6.82 -25.28 -57.17
N ARG A 75 6.39 -24.02 -56.99
CA ARG A 75 5.61 -23.27 -57.99
C ARG A 75 6.39 -22.11 -58.63
N GLY A 76 7.56 -21.75 -58.11
CA GLY A 76 8.31 -20.56 -58.55
C GLY A 76 7.65 -19.24 -58.17
N ASP A 77 6.54 -19.26 -57.43
CA ASP A 77 5.73 -18.09 -57.09
C ASP A 77 5.95 -17.68 -55.63
N TRP A 78 7.00 -16.91 -55.41
CA TRP A 78 7.38 -16.37 -54.11
C TRP A 78 6.34 -15.37 -53.57
N LEU A 79 5.66 -14.65 -54.46
CA LEU A 79 4.66 -13.64 -54.07
C LEU A 79 3.45 -14.33 -53.44
N GLN A 80 2.90 -15.36 -54.09
CA GLN A 80 1.80 -16.13 -53.52
C GLN A 80 2.21 -16.87 -52.24
N GLY A 81 3.45 -17.34 -52.15
CA GLY A 81 3.99 -17.94 -50.93
C GLY A 81 3.98 -16.96 -49.74
N ILE A 82 4.44 -15.73 -49.95
CA ILE A 82 4.45 -14.67 -48.93
C ILE A 82 3.03 -14.27 -48.53
N LEU A 83 2.15 -14.04 -49.51
CA LEU A 83 0.75 -13.68 -49.24
C LEU A 83 0.04 -14.78 -48.44
N SER A 84 0.25 -16.05 -48.80
CA SER A 84 -0.32 -17.19 -48.08
C SER A 84 0.26 -17.35 -46.68
N GLY A 85 1.57 -17.15 -46.53
CA GLY A 85 2.27 -17.20 -45.24
C GLY A 85 1.80 -16.12 -44.27
N ILE A 86 1.65 -14.88 -44.74
CA ILE A 86 1.11 -13.76 -43.93
C ILE A 86 -0.35 -14.04 -43.56
N THR A 87 -1.15 -14.53 -44.50
CA THR A 87 -2.56 -14.89 -44.23
C THR A 87 -2.67 -15.93 -43.10
N LEU A 88 -1.81 -16.95 -43.12
CA LEU A 88 -1.76 -17.93 -42.03
C LEU A 88 -1.29 -17.30 -40.71
N ALA A 89 -0.24 -16.47 -40.76
CA ALA A 89 0.30 -15.83 -39.57
C ALA A 89 -0.76 -14.94 -38.89
N MET A 90 -1.49 -14.13 -39.66
CA MET A 90 -2.60 -13.31 -39.14
C MET A 90 -3.71 -14.16 -38.53
N ALA A 91 -4.04 -15.30 -39.14
CA ALA A 91 -5.05 -16.22 -38.60
C ALA A 91 -4.64 -16.92 -37.29
N MET A 92 -3.33 -17.00 -37.01
CA MET A 92 -2.79 -17.65 -35.81
C MET A 92 -2.49 -16.69 -34.66
N LEU A 93 -2.38 -15.37 -34.91
CA LEU A 93 -2.00 -14.42 -33.88
C LEU A 93 -3.10 -14.28 -32.80
N PRO A 94 -2.78 -14.53 -31.51
CA PRO A 94 -3.76 -14.52 -30.44
C PRO A 94 -3.96 -13.11 -29.88
N GLU A 95 -4.53 -12.20 -30.68
CA GLU A 95 -4.74 -10.78 -30.32
C GLU A 95 -5.84 -10.58 -29.26
N GLU A 96 -6.71 -11.59 -29.06
CA GLU A 96 -7.82 -11.54 -28.13
C GLU A 96 -7.36 -11.66 -26.67
N PHE A 97 -6.26 -12.38 -26.41
CA PHE A 97 -5.81 -12.67 -25.05
C PHE A 97 -5.39 -11.40 -24.27
N PRO A 98 -4.56 -10.48 -24.82
CA PRO A 98 -4.24 -9.23 -24.14
C PRO A 98 -5.46 -8.34 -23.88
N VAL A 99 -6.41 -8.31 -24.82
CA VAL A 99 -7.64 -7.51 -24.70
C VAL A 99 -8.51 -8.04 -23.56
N VAL A 100 -8.77 -9.35 -23.56
CA VAL A 100 -9.57 -10.03 -22.53
C VAL A 100 -8.94 -9.88 -21.15
N LEU A 101 -7.62 -10.03 -21.02
CA LEU A 101 -6.90 -9.84 -19.76
C LEU A 101 -7.08 -8.42 -19.21
N THR A 102 -6.98 -7.42 -20.08
CA THR A 102 -7.14 -6.00 -19.69
C THR A 102 -8.55 -5.73 -19.16
N ILE A 103 -9.57 -6.24 -19.85
CA ILE A 103 -10.98 -6.10 -19.44
C ILE A 103 -11.22 -6.77 -18.09
N PHE A 104 -10.75 -8.01 -17.90
CA PHE A 104 -10.95 -8.73 -16.64
C PHE A 104 -10.27 -8.03 -15.46
N LEU A 105 -9.03 -7.57 -15.62
CA LEU A 105 -8.34 -6.86 -14.56
C LEU A 105 -9.01 -5.51 -14.25
N ALA A 106 -9.51 -4.80 -15.27
CA ALA A 106 -10.26 -3.55 -15.09
C ALA A 106 -11.58 -3.78 -14.33
N MET A 107 -12.34 -4.82 -14.68
CA MET A 107 -13.53 -5.22 -13.94
C MET A 107 -13.21 -5.62 -12.49
N GLY A 108 -12.10 -6.32 -12.27
CA GLY A 108 -11.61 -6.66 -10.93
C GLY A 108 -11.30 -5.41 -10.10
N ALA A 109 -10.56 -4.46 -10.67
CA ALA A 109 -10.27 -3.18 -10.04
C ALA A 109 -11.55 -2.40 -9.71
N TRP A 110 -12.52 -2.37 -10.63
CA TRP A 110 -13.81 -1.72 -10.40
C TRP A 110 -14.60 -2.36 -9.26
N ARG A 111 -14.66 -3.70 -9.21
CA ARG A 111 -15.33 -4.45 -8.14
C ARG A 111 -14.70 -4.19 -6.78
N ILE A 112 -13.37 -4.11 -6.70
CA ILE A 112 -12.62 -3.80 -5.47
C ILE A 112 -12.84 -2.33 -5.05
N SER A 113 -12.91 -1.41 -6.01
CA SER A 113 -13.21 0.00 -5.73
C SER A 113 -14.61 0.21 -5.12
N LYS A 114 -15.57 -0.66 -5.41
CA LYS A 114 -16.89 -0.65 -4.73
C LYS A 114 -16.83 -1.03 -3.24
N LYS A 115 -15.67 -1.50 -2.76
CA LYS A 115 -15.37 -1.80 -1.35
C LYS A 115 -14.37 -0.79 -0.77
N GLU A 116 -14.37 0.44 -1.28
CA GLU A 116 -13.55 1.57 -0.81
C GLU A 116 -12.03 1.37 -0.95
N VAL A 117 -11.60 0.41 -1.77
CA VAL A 117 -10.18 0.16 -2.07
C VAL A 117 -9.83 0.71 -3.45
N LEU A 118 -9.11 1.83 -3.47
CA LEU A 118 -8.68 2.47 -4.72
C LEU A 118 -7.45 1.78 -5.32
N THR A 119 -7.64 1.04 -6.41
CA THR A 119 -6.53 0.44 -7.15
C THR A 119 -5.90 1.45 -8.13
N ARG A 120 -4.68 1.93 -7.85
CA ARG A 120 -3.96 2.85 -8.75
C ARG A 120 -3.32 2.18 -9.97
N ARG A 121 -3.07 0.88 -9.90
CA ARG A 121 -2.47 0.08 -10.98
C ARG A 121 -3.28 -1.20 -11.13
N ILE A 122 -3.84 -1.42 -12.31
CA ILE A 122 -4.70 -2.57 -12.61
C ILE A 122 -3.99 -3.91 -12.31
N ALA A 123 -2.68 -3.97 -12.57
CA ALA A 123 -1.78 -5.07 -12.21
C ALA A 123 -1.81 -5.45 -10.71
N ALA A 124 -2.04 -4.51 -9.80
CA ALA A 124 -2.01 -4.76 -8.36
C ALA A 124 -3.14 -5.69 -7.89
N VAL A 125 -4.25 -5.75 -8.64
CA VAL A 125 -5.37 -6.65 -8.32
C VAL A 125 -4.92 -8.11 -8.35
N GLU A 126 -4.13 -8.48 -9.36
CA GLU A 126 -3.60 -9.83 -9.49
C GLU A 126 -2.50 -10.12 -8.45
N THR A 127 -1.60 -9.16 -8.23
CA THR A 127 -0.53 -9.32 -7.23
C THR A 127 -1.11 -9.54 -5.84
N LEU A 128 -2.22 -8.87 -5.48
CA LEU A 128 -2.92 -9.12 -4.23
C LEU A 128 -3.53 -10.53 -4.16
N GLY A 129 -4.12 -11.01 -5.26
CA GLY A 129 -4.71 -12.35 -5.32
C GLY A 129 -3.68 -13.49 -5.26
N SER A 130 -2.44 -13.21 -5.65
CA SER A 130 -1.31 -14.18 -5.64
C SER A 130 -0.34 -13.97 -4.48
N ALA A 131 -0.61 -12.99 -3.61
CA ALA A 131 0.25 -12.69 -2.48
C ALA A 131 0.24 -13.85 -1.46
N THR A 132 1.42 -14.37 -1.15
CA THR A 132 1.61 -15.41 -0.12
C THR A 132 2.16 -14.85 1.18
N VAL A 133 2.76 -13.66 1.14
CA VAL A 133 3.34 -12.96 2.28
C VAL A 133 2.77 -11.55 2.34
N LEU A 134 2.22 -11.18 3.49
CA LEU A 134 1.70 -9.85 3.76
C LEU A 134 2.65 -9.11 4.72
N CYS A 135 3.42 -8.17 4.18
CA CYS A 135 4.21 -7.25 4.98
C CYS A 135 3.36 -6.02 5.32
N VAL A 136 3.04 -5.83 6.60
CA VAL A 136 2.24 -4.70 7.10
C VAL A 136 3.09 -3.81 7.99
N ASP A 137 2.89 -2.50 7.86
CA ASP A 137 3.38 -1.56 8.86
C ASP A 137 2.48 -1.62 10.10
N LYS A 138 3.02 -1.30 11.28
CA LYS A 138 2.25 -1.27 12.51
C LYS A 138 1.50 0.05 12.65
N THR A 139 2.25 1.15 12.67
CA THR A 139 1.72 2.45 13.07
C THR A 139 0.91 3.08 11.95
N GLY A 140 -0.38 3.31 12.18
CA GLY A 140 -1.28 3.90 11.18
C GLY A 140 -1.79 2.91 10.12
N THR A 141 -1.39 1.63 10.19
CA THR A 141 -1.93 0.55 9.36
C THR A 141 -2.64 -0.50 10.22
N LEU A 142 -1.91 -1.19 11.12
CA LEU A 142 -2.54 -2.09 12.09
C LEU A 142 -3.12 -1.34 13.30
N THR A 143 -2.48 -0.22 13.67
CA THR A 143 -2.94 0.64 14.75
C THR A 143 -3.56 1.92 14.18
N GLN A 144 -4.43 2.56 14.96
CA GLN A 144 -5.08 3.81 14.58
C GLN A 144 -4.15 5.04 14.63
N ASN A 145 -2.86 4.85 14.91
CA ASN A 145 -1.89 5.92 15.17
C ASN A 145 -2.40 6.96 16.18
N ARG A 146 -3.10 6.48 17.21
CA ARG A 146 -3.63 7.27 18.33
C ARG A 146 -3.24 6.60 19.64
N MET A 147 -2.68 7.39 20.55
CA MET A 147 -2.45 6.92 21.91
C MET A 147 -3.79 6.76 22.62
N SER A 148 -3.93 5.69 23.39
CA SER A 148 -5.12 5.39 24.18
C SER A 148 -4.70 4.73 25.49
N ILE A 149 -5.38 5.08 26.58
CA ILE A 149 -5.17 4.42 27.87
C ILE A 149 -5.77 3.02 27.78
N LYS A 150 -4.96 2.00 28.06
CA LYS A 150 -5.34 0.59 27.94
C LYS A 150 -5.74 -0.01 29.28
N LYS A 151 -4.97 0.30 30.32
CA LYS A 151 -5.18 -0.25 31.66
C LYS A 151 -4.98 0.83 32.70
N LEU A 152 -5.82 0.81 33.73
CA LEU A 152 -5.64 1.59 34.95
C LEU A 152 -5.23 0.64 36.08
N HIS A 153 -4.38 1.12 36.97
CA HIS A 153 -3.99 0.39 38.17
C HIS A 153 -4.09 1.29 39.39
N CYS A 154 -4.97 0.93 40.33
CA CYS A 154 -5.23 1.68 41.55
C CYS A 154 -5.40 0.71 42.71
N LYS A 155 -4.73 0.97 43.84
CA LYS A 155 -4.88 0.19 45.09
C LYS A 155 -4.76 -1.35 44.91
N GLY A 156 -3.91 -1.80 44.00
CA GLY A 156 -3.69 -3.24 43.71
C GLY A 156 -4.70 -3.87 42.74
N MET A 157 -5.65 -3.07 42.23
CA MET A 157 -6.66 -3.50 41.26
C MET A 157 -6.28 -3.02 39.87
N PHE A 158 -6.57 -3.84 38.86
CA PHE A 158 -6.37 -3.52 37.45
C PHE A 158 -7.71 -3.42 36.75
N LEU A 159 -7.89 -2.39 35.95
CA LEU A 159 -9.02 -2.23 35.04
C LEU A 159 -8.50 -2.20 33.60
N ASP A 160 -9.00 -3.09 32.74
CA ASP A 160 -8.80 -2.97 31.30
C ASP A 160 -9.90 -2.08 30.70
N VAL A 161 -9.49 -0.95 30.14
CA VAL A 161 -10.37 0.08 29.61
C VAL A 161 -10.98 -0.35 28.27
N GLN A 162 -10.31 -1.21 27.50
CA GLN A 162 -10.84 -1.64 26.20
C GLN A 162 -11.98 -2.64 26.31
N GLU A 163 -12.00 -3.45 27.35
CA GLU A 163 -13.08 -4.42 27.56
C GLU A 163 -14.35 -3.74 28.10
N ASN A 164 -14.23 -2.52 28.63
CA ASN A 164 -15.29 -1.77 29.31
C ASN A 164 -15.59 -0.40 28.67
N ILE A 165 -15.37 -0.23 27.37
CA ILE A 165 -15.49 1.07 26.65
C ILE A 165 -16.86 1.77 26.84
N ASN A 166 -17.92 1.01 27.13
CA ASN A 166 -19.29 1.52 27.26
C ASN A 166 -19.83 1.48 28.70
N MET A 167 -18.99 1.18 29.69
CA MET A 167 -19.38 1.20 31.10
C MET A 167 -18.70 2.37 31.80
N PRO A 168 -19.40 3.03 32.74
CA PRO A 168 -18.78 4.08 33.51
C PRO A 168 -17.59 3.56 34.30
N LEU A 169 -16.54 4.37 34.37
CA LEU A 169 -15.38 4.11 35.19
C LEU A 169 -15.83 3.76 36.63
N PRO A 170 -15.28 2.71 37.25
CA PRO A 170 -15.56 2.43 38.65
C PRO A 170 -15.03 3.56 39.53
N GLU A 171 -15.76 3.89 40.61
CA GLU A 171 -15.42 4.99 41.52
C GLU A 171 -13.98 4.92 42.05
N GLU A 172 -13.45 3.70 42.23
CA GLU A 172 -12.09 3.43 42.70
C GLU A 172 -10.99 4.00 41.79
N PHE A 173 -11.29 4.24 40.52
CA PHE A 173 -10.38 4.78 39.51
C PHE A 173 -10.64 6.27 39.20
N HIS A 174 -11.72 6.87 39.72
CA HIS A 174 -12.05 8.28 39.47
C HIS A 174 -10.97 9.22 39.96
N GLU A 175 -10.50 9.09 41.20
CA GLU A 175 -9.43 9.93 41.77
C GLU A 175 -8.13 9.83 40.93
N LEU A 176 -7.81 8.63 40.44
CA LEU A 176 -6.61 8.40 39.62
C LEU A 176 -6.69 9.17 38.30
N VAL A 177 -7.84 9.11 37.62
CA VAL A 177 -8.05 9.81 36.34
C VAL A 177 -8.13 11.33 36.57
N GLU A 178 -8.84 11.77 37.61
CA GLU A 178 -8.97 13.19 37.97
C GLU A 178 -7.61 13.83 38.27
N TYR A 179 -6.79 13.22 39.14
CA TYR A 179 -5.46 13.75 39.43
C TYR A 179 -4.55 13.73 38.21
N GLY A 180 -4.68 12.71 37.36
CA GLY A 180 -3.96 12.68 36.09
C GLY A 180 -4.31 13.86 35.18
N ILE A 181 -5.59 14.22 35.09
CA ILE A 181 -6.07 15.35 34.28
C ILE A 181 -5.64 16.68 34.88
N LEU A 182 -5.79 16.86 36.20
CA LEU A 182 -5.38 18.08 36.91
C LEU A 182 -3.87 18.31 36.84
N ALA A 183 -3.07 17.25 36.77
CA ALA A 183 -1.63 17.33 36.57
C ALA A 183 -1.22 17.58 35.11
N SER A 184 -2.16 17.47 34.16
CA SER A 184 -1.91 17.68 32.73
C SER A 184 -2.14 19.13 32.31
N LYS A 185 -1.60 19.54 31.16
CA LYS A 185 -1.87 20.87 30.62
C LYS A 185 -3.32 20.98 30.15
N LYS A 186 -3.92 22.16 30.36
CA LYS A 186 -5.31 22.45 29.95
C LYS A 186 -5.55 22.34 28.44
N ASP A 187 -4.55 22.64 27.62
CA ASP A 187 -4.56 22.42 26.16
C ASP A 187 -3.37 21.51 25.80
N PRO A 188 -3.54 20.18 25.94
CA PRO A 188 -2.46 19.23 25.77
C PRO A 188 -2.11 19.11 24.28
N PHE A 189 -0.84 19.32 23.93
CA PHE A 189 -0.36 19.02 22.58
C PHE A 189 0.17 17.58 22.46
N ASP A 190 0.61 16.99 23.57
CA ASP A 190 1.20 15.65 23.64
C ASP A 190 0.12 14.55 23.46
N PRO A 191 0.37 13.51 22.64
CA PRO A 191 -0.61 12.44 22.42
C PRO A 191 -1.03 11.67 23.68
N MET A 192 -0.17 11.53 24.70
CA MET A 192 -0.51 10.83 25.94
C MET A 192 -1.45 11.64 26.80
N GLU A 193 -1.19 12.94 26.97
CA GLU A 193 -2.10 13.82 27.71
C GLU A 193 -3.47 13.85 27.02
N LYS A 194 -3.52 13.99 25.68
CA LYS A 194 -4.79 13.91 24.92
C LYS A 194 -5.55 12.60 25.18
N ALA A 195 -4.85 11.48 25.28
CA ALA A 195 -5.48 10.19 25.57
C ALA A 195 -6.12 10.13 26.96
N LEU A 196 -5.57 10.86 27.93
CA LEU A 196 -6.09 10.95 29.30
C LEU A 196 -7.36 11.82 29.36
N PHE A 197 -7.38 12.95 28.65
CA PHE A 197 -8.59 13.78 28.56
C PHE A 197 -9.73 13.04 27.85
N GLN A 198 -9.44 12.31 26.75
CA GLN A 198 -10.45 11.51 26.05
C GLN A 198 -11.08 10.42 26.93
N LEU A 199 -10.34 9.88 27.90
CA LEU A 199 -10.86 8.91 28.85
C LEU A 199 -11.95 9.54 29.75
N SER A 200 -11.85 10.84 30.07
CA SER A 200 -12.82 11.53 30.91
C SER A 200 -14.07 12.02 30.19
N GLU A 201 -13.96 12.33 28.89
CA GLU A 201 -15.10 12.81 28.09
C GLU A 201 -16.23 11.75 27.95
N GLY A 202 -15.94 10.48 28.26
CA GLY A 202 -16.92 9.40 28.27
C GLY A 202 -17.82 9.32 29.51
N ASP A 203 -17.39 9.84 30.66
CA ASP A 203 -18.03 9.55 31.97
C ASP A 203 -18.20 10.74 32.92
N PHE A 204 -17.55 11.87 32.68
CA PHE A 204 -17.67 13.02 33.59
C PHE A 204 -18.71 14.02 33.05
N PRO A 205 -19.81 14.27 33.79
CA PRO A 205 -20.73 15.34 33.43
C PRO A 205 -19.99 16.67 33.61
N HIS A 206 -19.56 17.26 32.49
CA HIS A 206 -19.01 18.61 32.43
C HIS A 206 -18.13 18.98 33.63
N ALA A 207 -16.90 18.48 33.67
CA ALA A 207 -15.83 19.29 34.24
C ALA A 207 -15.71 20.52 33.33
N ASP A 208 -16.51 21.54 33.65
CA ASP A 208 -16.60 22.81 32.94
C ASP A 208 -15.26 23.54 33.10
N MET A 209 -14.25 23.13 32.33
CA MET A 209 -12.93 23.77 32.22
C MET A 209 -13.00 25.05 31.37
N ARG A 210 -14.15 25.73 31.36
CA ARG A 210 -14.33 27.08 30.83
C ARG A 210 -14.16 28.14 31.92
N GLN A 211 -13.02 28.17 32.60
CA GLN A 211 -12.36 29.39 33.09
C GLN A 211 -10.85 29.24 32.97
#